data_AF-A0A1T4XCP7-F1
#
_entry.id   AF-A0A1T4XCP7-F1
#
_cell.length_a   1.000
_cell.length_b   1.000
_cell.length_c   1.000
_cell.angle_alpha   90.00
_cell.angle_beta   90.00
_cell.angle_gamma   90.00
#
_symmetry.space_group_name_H-M   'P 1'
#
loop_
_entity.id
_entity.type
_entity.pdbx_description
1 polymer ?
#
loop_
_entity_poly.entity_id
_entity_poly.type
_entity_poly.pdbx_seq_one_letter_code
_entity_poly.pdbx_strand_id
1 'polypeptide(L)'
;MANSSDLIKQIQGLPLHQQQHIYSFLEEMLILGSQVSQITQEVKEFRFAKGKVCPHCGSETVSRNGKYNGKQRYICKSCGKTFTDFTNSATYKSKKTLDMWLKYAKCMINGYSIRKSAEIVGINIATSFFWRHKILDCIRAFFGIGSVDGVIEADEVFFAESFKGTKPSKMPRKSRKRGKQVKKRGISNEQVCIATAIDRQGNLIIELICKGRMTHKELERLYNGRIGDTSILCTDSHKSYVQFAHDFSLEHKRIKRGKHKEGIYHIQHINAVHSKLKKWMNRFNGVATKYISNYMYWFKWLELFENDKEAVKVKNFMVQCNVARAYTKTVDFKEREPVFV
;
A
#
# COMPACT_ATOMS: atom_id res chain seq x y z
N MET A 1 4.46 -7.42 -46.32
CA MET A 1 4.01 -6.62 -45.15
C MET A 1 2.79 -5.85 -45.60
N ALA A 2 1.64 -6.01 -44.96
CA ALA A 2 0.45 -5.24 -45.32
C ALA A 2 0.73 -3.73 -45.10
N ASN A 3 0.45 -2.91 -46.13
CA ASN A 3 0.59 -1.46 -46.04
C ASN A 3 -0.42 -0.92 -45.01
N SER A 4 -0.02 0.08 -44.21
CA SER A 4 -0.90 0.77 -43.26
C SER A 4 -2.23 1.23 -43.90
N SER A 5 -2.19 1.67 -45.16
CA SER A 5 -3.38 2.01 -45.97
C SER A 5 -4.36 0.83 -46.13
N ASP A 6 -3.84 -0.37 -46.42
CA ASP A 6 -4.67 -1.54 -46.67
C ASP A 6 -5.32 -2.06 -45.37
N LEU A 7 -4.59 -1.95 -44.26
CA LEU A 7 -5.12 -2.26 -42.93
C LEU A 7 -6.24 -1.28 -42.52
N ILE A 8 -6.09 0.00 -42.81
CA ILE A 8 -7.13 1.01 -42.55
C ILE A 8 -8.39 0.69 -43.37
N LYS A 9 -8.24 0.38 -44.66
CA LYS A 9 -9.37 -0.03 -45.52
C LYS A 9 -10.07 -1.28 -44.99
N GLN A 10 -9.31 -2.27 -44.51
CA GLN A 10 -9.87 -3.47 -43.89
C GLN A 10 -10.65 -3.14 -42.62
N ILE A 11 -10.12 -2.27 -41.74
CA ILE A 11 -10.82 -1.84 -40.52
C ILE A 11 -12.10 -1.06 -40.87
N GLN A 12 -12.05 -0.15 -41.84
CA GLN A 12 -13.22 0.62 -42.31
C GLN A 12 -14.33 -0.27 -42.90
N GLY A 13 -13.97 -1.44 -43.46
CA GLY A 13 -14.93 -2.41 -43.97
C GLY A 13 -15.65 -3.24 -42.90
N LEU A 14 -15.21 -3.18 -41.63
CA LEU A 14 -15.85 -3.92 -40.54
C LEU A 14 -17.12 -3.22 -40.03
N PRO A 15 -18.08 -3.95 -39.43
CA PRO A 15 -19.21 -3.34 -38.72
C PRO A 15 -18.75 -2.38 -37.62
N LEU A 16 -19.53 -1.31 -37.36
CA LEU A 16 -19.18 -0.25 -36.40
C LEU A 16 -18.80 -0.77 -35.01
N HIS A 17 -19.48 -1.80 -34.49
CA HIS A 17 -19.14 -2.43 -33.21
C HIS A 17 -17.73 -3.04 -33.19
N GLN A 18 -17.30 -3.67 -34.29
CA GLN A 18 -15.96 -4.24 -34.39
C GLN A 18 -14.90 -3.13 -34.55
N GLN A 19 -15.21 -2.06 -35.29
CA GLN A 19 -14.35 -0.88 -35.36
C GLN A 19 -14.15 -0.25 -33.97
N GLN A 20 -15.22 -0.09 -33.19
CA GLN A 20 -15.16 0.42 -31.81
C GLN A 20 -14.35 -0.50 -30.89
N HIS A 21 -14.48 -1.82 -31.06
CA HIS A 21 -13.67 -2.79 -30.32
C HIS A 21 -12.18 -2.65 -30.65
N ILE A 22 -11.82 -2.53 -31.93
CA ILE A 22 -10.43 -2.35 -32.39
C ILE A 22 -9.88 -1.00 -31.91
N TYR A 23 -10.66 0.08 -32.03
CA TYR A 23 -10.29 1.39 -31.49
C TYR A 23 -9.98 1.30 -29.99
N SER A 24 -10.88 0.71 -29.20
CA SER A 24 -10.68 0.54 -27.76
C SER A 24 -9.43 -0.28 -27.43
N PHE A 25 -9.17 -1.35 -28.20
CA PHE A 25 -7.98 -2.19 -28.04
C PHE A 25 -6.69 -1.41 -28.36
N LEU A 26 -6.65 -0.70 -29.48
CA LEU A 26 -5.49 0.08 -29.90
C LEU A 26 -5.23 1.25 -28.94
N GLU A 27 -6.28 1.94 -28.50
CA GLU A 27 -6.22 2.99 -27.50
C GLU A 27 -5.63 2.46 -26.19
N GLU A 28 -6.11 1.31 -25.70
CA GLU A 28 -5.55 0.66 -24.50
C GLU A 28 -4.07 0.28 -24.69
N MET A 29 -3.70 -0.28 -25.84
CA MET A 29 -2.32 -0.64 -26.15
C MET A 29 -1.39 0.57 -26.19
N LEU A 30 -1.79 1.66 -26.86
CA LEU A 30 -0.99 2.88 -26.98
C LEU A 30 -0.84 3.58 -25.62
N ILE A 31 -1.91 3.66 -24.84
CA ILE A 31 -1.89 4.23 -23.49
C ILE A 31 -0.97 3.40 -22.59
N LEU A 32 -1.06 2.07 -22.61
CA LEU A 32 -0.20 1.19 -21.81
C LEU A 32 1.27 1.34 -22.20
N GLY A 33 1.59 1.36 -23.50
CA GLY A 33 2.95 1.55 -23.99
C GLY A 33 3.55 2.89 -23.54
N SER A 34 2.77 3.97 -23.67
CA SER A 34 3.16 5.31 -23.19
C SER A 34 3.41 5.32 -21.68
N GLN A 35 2.50 4.72 -20.88
CA GLN A 35 2.65 4.63 -19.43
C GLN A 35 3.90 3.83 -19.02
N VAL A 36 4.20 2.71 -19.68
CA VAL A 36 5.41 1.91 -19.39
C VAL A 36 6.68 2.75 -19.55
N SER A 37 6.75 3.56 -20.61
CA SER A 37 7.87 4.47 -20.85
C SER A 37 7.98 5.53 -19.74
N GLN A 38 6.87 6.21 -19.44
CA GLN A 38 6.79 7.23 -18.39
C GLN A 38 7.21 6.69 -17.03
N ILE A 39 6.69 5.52 -16.62
CA ILE A 39 7.03 4.88 -15.35
C ILE A 39 8.51 4.55 -15.28
N THR A 40 9.08 4.03 -16.37
CA THR A 40 10.50 3.67 -16.42
C THR A 40 11.38 4.91 -16.22
N GLN A 41 11.00 6.03 -16.83
CA GLN A 41 11.71 7.29 -16.69
C GLN A 41 11.55 7.89 -15.29
N GLU A 42 10.34 7.97 -14.75
CA GLU A 42 10.08 8.50 -13.41
C GLU A 42 10.77 7.66 -12.33
N VAL A 43 10.71 6.32 -12.40
CA VAL A 43 11.42 5.43 -11.44
C VAL A 43 12.91 5.69 -11.45
N LYS A 44 13.50 5.93 -12.63
CA LYS A 44 14.92 6.24 -12.77
C LYS A 44 15.24 7.59 -12.15
N GLU A 45 14.45 8.63 -12.43
CA GLU A 45 14.64 9.97 -11.86
C GLU A 45 14.56 9.94 -10.33
N PHE A 46 13.51 9.34 -9.75
CA PHE A 46 13.38 9.23 -8.30
C PHE A 46 14.51 8.44 -7.65
N ARG A 47 14.96 7.34 -8.27
CA ARG A 47 16.03 6.50 -7.70
C ARG A 47 17.41 7.14 -7.75
N PHE A 48 17.62 8.06 -8.67
CA PHE A 48 18.88 8.79 -8.82
C PHE A 48 18.76 10.27 -8.46
N ALA A 49 17.69 10.66 -7.76
CA ALA A 49 17.49 12.04 -7.29
C ALA A 49 18.65 12.53 -6.41
N LYS A 50 19.32 11.61 -5.70
CA LYS A 50 20.51 11.87 -4.87
C LYS A 50 21.81 11.38 -5.52
N GLY A 51 21.83 11.21 -6.84
CA GLY A 51 22.97 10.63 -7.56
C GLY A 51 22.94 9.10 -7.66
N LYS A 52 23.95 8.52 -8.30
CA LYS A 52 24.02 7.08 -8.61
C LYS A 52 24.58 6.28 -7.44
N VAL A 53 23.70 5.93 -6.50
CA VAL A 53 24.04 5.12 -5.33
C VAL A 53 23.78 3.63 -5.57
N CYS A 54 24.74 2.78 -5.21
CA CYS A 54 24.60 1.33 -5.27
C CYS A 54 23.50 0.84 -4.30
N PRO A 55 22.48 0.10 -4.76
CA PRO A 55 21.41 -0.40 -3.91
C PRO A 55 21.82 -1.56 -2.99
N HIS A 56 23.06 -2.06 -3.12
CA HIS A 56 23.57 -3.20 -2.34
C HIS A 56 24.49 -2.79 -1.19
N CYS A 57 25.29 -1.73 -1.37
CA CYS A 57 26.27 -1.29 -0.37
C CYS A 57 26.28 0.22 -0.10
N GLY A 58 25.42 1.01 -0.76
CA GLY A 58 25.36 2.46 -0.55
C GLY A 58 26.49 3.28 -1.16
N SER A 59 27.47 2.65 -1.83
CA SER A 59 28.57 3.36 -2.49
C SER A 59 28.11 4.18 -3.70
N GLU A 60 28.69 5.36 -3.87
CA GLU A 60 28.46 6.27 -5.01
C GLU A 60 29.36 5.97 -6.22
N THR A 61 30.33 5.05 -6.06
CA THR A 61 31.24 4.67 -7.15
C THR A 61 30.56 3.70 -8.12
N VAL A 62 29.69 4.26 -8.98
CA VAL A 62 28.87 3.50 -9.92
C VAL A 62 29.17 3.91 -11.36
N SER A 63 29.44 2.91 -12.20
CA SER A 63 29.63 3.08 -13.65
C SER A 63 28.52 2.39 -14.43
N ARG A 64 28.26 2.85 -15.67
CA ARG A 64 27.40 2.12 -16.63
C ARG A 64 28.10 0.83 -17.05
N ASN A 65 27.33 -0.24 -17.20
CA ASN A 65 27.82 -1.58 -17.56
C ASN A 65 26.97 -2.22 -18.68
N GLY A 66 26.88 -1.50 -19.80
CA GLY A 66 26.07 -1.88 -20.96
C GLY A 66 24.55 -1.83 -20.71
N LYS A 67 23.80 -2.44 -21.62
CA LYS A 67 22.34 -2.60 -21.53
C LYS A 67 21.98 -4.07 -21.61
N TYR A 68 20.88 -4.46 -20.97
CA TYR A 68 20.31 -5.80 -21.09
C TYR A 68 18.81 -5.67 -21.37
N ASN A 69 18.33 -6.25 -22.47
CA ASN A 69 16.95 -6.10 -22.96
C ASN A 69 16.51 -4.62 -22.99
N GLY A 70 17.35 -3.74 -23.53
CA GLY A 70 17.11 -2.30 -23.61
C GLY A 70 17.28 -1.51 -22.29
N LYS A 71 17.34 -2.19 -21.14
CA LYS A 71 17.46 -1.55 -19.81
C LYS A 71 18.92 -1.26 -19.47
N GLN A 72 19.18 -0.09 -18.89
CA GLN A 72 20.51 0.28 -18.42
C GLN A 72 20.94 -0.61 -17.26
N ARG A 73 22.15 -1.19 -17.37
CA ARG A 73 22.80 -1.89 -16.27
C ARG A 73 23.93 -1.04 -15.71
N TYR A 74 24.14 -1.12 -14.41
CA TYR A 74 25.20 -0.44 -13.68
C TYR A 74 26.06 -1.47 -12.95
N ILE A 75 27.31 -1.11 -12.67
CA ILE A 75 28.22 -1.86 -11.82
C ILE A 75 28.74 -0.95 -10.70
N CYS A 76 28.70 -1.44 -9.47
CA CYS A 76 29.34 -0.76 -8.36
C CYS A 76 30.81 -1.16 -8.28
N LYS A 77 31.71 -0.17 -8.22
CA LYS A 77 33.16 -0.40 -8.14
C LYS A 77 33.61 -0.81 -6.75
N SER A 78 32.87 -0.44 -5.69
CA SER A 78 33.18 -0.89 -4.32
C SER A 78 32.82 -2.34 -4.05
N CYS A 79 31.63 -2.82 -4.43
CA CYS A 79 31.19 -4.20 -4.11
C CYS A 79 31.14 -5.15 -5.32
N GLY A 80 31.50 -4.69 -6.52
CA GLY A 80 31.50 -5.49 -7.76
C GLY A 80 30.12 -5.91 -8.28
N LYS A 81 29.04 -5.71 -7.51
CA LYS A 81 27.68 -6.14 -7.89
C LYS A 81 27.09 -5.26 -8.98
N THR A 82 26.32 -5.90 -9.87
CA THR A 82 25.54 -5.20 -10.89
C THR A 82 24.12 -4.91 -10.42
N PHE A 83 23.51 -3.87 -11.00
CA PHE A 83 22.13 -3.50 -10.73
C PHE A 83 21.51 -2.72 -11.90
N THR A 84 20.22 -2.45 -11.79
CA THR A 84 19.39 -1.69 -12.73
C THR A 84 18.50 -0.71 -11.97
N ASP A 85 17.80 0.15 -12.70
CA ASP A 85 16.79 1.07 -12.15
C ASP A 85 15.69 0.34 -11.37
N PHE A 86 15.49 -0.97 -11.57
CA PHE A 86 14.46 -1.77 -10.88
C PHE A 86 15.05 -2.75 -9.85
N THR A 87 16.32 -2.61 -9.47
CA THR A 87 16.91 -3.51 -8.48
C THR A 87 16.27 -3.33 -7.11
N ASN A 88 15.91 -4.43 -6.47
CA ASN A 88 15.20 -4.48 -5.20
C ASN A 88 13.81 -3.80 -5.16
N SER A 89 13.16 -3.62 -6.32
CA SER A 89 11.77 -3.14 -6.42
C SER A 89 10.71 -4.27 -6.37
N ALA A 90 9.43 -3.89 -6.40
CA ALA A 90 8.31 -4.83 -6.53
C ALA A 90 8.41 -5.75 -7.76
N THR A 91 8.90 -5.21 -8.89
CA THR A 91 9.03 -5.95 -10.16
C THR A 91 10.40 -6.60 -10.35
N TYR A 92 11.30 -6.50 -9.36
CA TYR A 92 12.65 -7.04 -9.44
C TYR A 92 12.66 -8.56 -9.66
N LYS A 93 13.50 -9.00 -10.61
CA LYS A 93 13.61 -10.40 -11.08
C LYS A 93 12.28 -10.99 -11.62
N SER A 94 11.31 -10.15 -11.99
CA SER A 94 10.12 -10.65 -12.67
C SER A 94 10.45 -11.08 -14.10
N LYS A 95 9.92 -12.24 -14.50
CA LYS A 95 9.94 -12.72 -15.89
C LYS A 95 8.76 -12.17 -16.70
N LYS A 96 7.86 -11.42 -16.07
CA LYS A 96 6.69 -10.80 -16.71
C LYS A 96 6.97 -9.33 -17.02
N THR A 97 6.37 -8.87 -18.10
CA THR A 97 6.52 -7.52 -18.63
C THR A 97 5.82 -6.48 -17.76
N LEU A 98 6.20 -5.21 -17.90
CA LEU A 98 5.67 -4.13 -17.04
C LEU A 98 4.19 -3.85 -17.31
N ASP A 99 3.70 -4.07 -18.53
CA ASP A 99 2.27 -4.00 -18.89
C ASP A 99 1.41 -4.98 -18.06
N MET A 100 1.86 -6.22 -17.86
CA MET A 100 1.15 -7.17 -16.99
C MET A 100 1.08 -6.68 -15.54
N TRP A 101 2.17 -6.09 -15.04
CA TRP A 101 2.20 -5.50 -13.70
C TRP A 101 1.30 -4.26 -13.59
N LEU A 102 1.24 -3.42 -14.62
CA LEU A 102 0.33 -2.27 -14.71
C LEU A 102 -1.13 -2.73 -14.68
N LYS A 103 -1.48 -3.75 -15.47
CA LYS A 103 -2.80 -4.37 -15.45
C LYS A 103 -3.14 -4.91 -14.06
N TYR A 104 -2.15 -5.49 -13.37
CA TYR A 104 -2.33 -5.97 -11.99
C TYR A 104 -2.52 -4.82 -10.99
N ALA A 105 -1.76 -3.74 -11.12
CA ALA A 105 -1.91 -2.53 -10.31
C ALA A 105 -3.30 -1.92 -10.48
N LYS A 106 -3.82 -1.85 -11.72
CA LYS A 106 -5.21 -1.44 -12.00
C LYS A 106 -6.23 -2.33 -11.27
N CYS A 107 -6.03 -3.65 -11.26
CA CYS A 107 -6.87 -4.56 -10.47
C CYS A 107 -6.83 -4.27 -8.96
N MET A 108 -5.65 -3.89 -8.43
CA MET A 108 -5.51 -3.51 -7.03
C MET A 108 -6.19 -2.17 -6.72
N ILE A 109 -6.05 -1.15 -7.57
CA ILE A 109 -6.73 0.13 -7.36
C ILE A 109 -8.25 -0.05 -7.33
N ASN A 110 -8.77 -0.92 -8.21
CA ASN A 110 -10.19 -1.30 -8.24
C ASN A 110 -10.62 -2.26 -7.12
N GLY A 111 -9.71 -2.64 -6.22
CA GLY A 111 -10.01 -3.47 -5.04
C GLY A 111 -10.38 -4.92 -5.35
N TYR A 112 -9.96 -5.45 -6.49
CA TYR A 112 -10.31 -6.80 -6.91
C TYR A 112 -9.66 -7.90 -6.05
N SER A 113 -10.29 -9.07 -6.02
CA SER A 113 -9.77 -10.24 -5.32
C SER A 113 -8.52 -10.78 -6.03
N ILE A 114 -7.72 -11.60 -5.32
CA ILE A 114 -6.54 -12.25 -5.90
C ILE A 114 -6.91 -13.11 -7.11
N ARG A 115 -8.04 -13.82 -7.03
CA ARG A 115 -8.52 -14.70 -8.10
C ARG A 115 -8.96 -13.89 -9.32
N LYS A 116 -9.79 -12.86 -9.12
CA LYS A 116 -10.24 -11.97 -10.20
C LYS A 116 -9.05 -11.25 -10.87
N SER A 117 -8.08 -10.81 -10.07
CA SER A 117 -6.85 -10.18 -10.62
C SER A 117 -6.01 -11.19 -11.41
N ALA A 118 -5.93 -12.44 -10.95
CA ALA A 118 -5.19 -13.50 -11.63
C ALA A 118 -5.81 -13.84 -13.00
N GLU A 119 -7.13 -13.93 -13.05
CA GLU A 119 -7.92 -14.13 -14.27
C GLU A 119 -7.72 -13.00 -15.27
N ILE A 120 -7.94 -11.73 -14.85
CA ILE A 120 -7.81 -10.55 -15.71
C ILE A 120 -6.40 -10.43 -16.31
N VAL A 121 -5.37 -10.72 -15.52
CA VAL A 121 -3.96 -10.59 -15.96
C VAL A 121 -3.45 -11.87 -16.66
N GLY A 122 -4.17 -12.99 -16.59
CA GLY A 122 -3.74 -14.25 -17.18
C GLY A 122 -2.53 -14.87 -16.45
N ILE A 123 -2.54 -14.84 -15.12
CA ILE A 123 -1.45 -15.39 -14.27
C ILE A 123 -1.99 -16.41 -13.27
N ASN A 124 -1.10 -17.25 -12.73
CA ASN A 124 -1.45 -18.17 -11.65
C ASN A 124 -1.90 -17.40 -10.38
N ILE A 125 -2.86 -17.95 -9.63
CA ILE A 125 -3.38 -17.38 -8.38
C ILE A 125 -2.26 -17.13 -7.36
N ALA A 126 -1.28 -18.04 -7.23
CA ALA A 126 -0.13 -17.86 -6.36
C ALA A 126 0.74 -16.67 -6.80
N THR A 127 0.96 -16.50 -8.11
CA THR A 127 1.66 -15.34 -8.66
C THR A 127 0.94 -14.04 -8.32
N SER A 128 -0.39 -14.02 -8.48
CA SER A 128 -1.23 -12.88 -8.06
C SER A 128 -1.05 -12.56 -6.57
N PHE A 129 -1.09 -13.58 -5.70
CA PHE A 129 -0.82 -13.39 -4.28
C PHE A 129 0.56 -12.76 -4.01
N PHE A 130 1.62 -13.29 -4.63
CA PHE A 130 2.97 -12.76 -4.46
C PHE A 130 3.12 -11.34 -5.00
N TRP A 131 2.53 -11.03 -6.15
CA TRP A 131 2.57 -9.71 -6.76
C TRP A 131 1.94 -8.67 -5.87
N ARG A 132 0.75 -8.96 -5.33
CA ARG A 132 0.08 -8.09 -4.37
C ARG A 132 0.98 -7.77 -3.20
N HIS A 133 1.53 -8.78 -2.53
CA HIS A 133 2.30 -8.53 -1.32
C HIS A 133 3.65 -7.85 -1.60
N LYS A 134 4.31 -8.15 -2.72
CA LYS A 134 5.52 -7.42 -3.17
C LYS A 134 5.25 -5.94 -3.40
N ILE A 135 4.16 -5.62 -4.09
CA ILE A 135 3.73 -4.23 -4.31
C ILE A 135 3.49 -3.57 -2.95
N LEU A 136 2.72 -4.20 -2.07
CA LEU A 136 2.38 -3.61 -0.77
C LEU A 136 3.57 -3.46 0.17
N ASP A 137 4.56 -4.35 0.13
CA ASP A 137 5.80 -4.19 0.88
C ASP A 137 6.58 -2.96 0.40
N CYS A 138 6.63 -2.73 -0.91
CA CYS A 138 7.25 -1.55 -1.50
C CYS A 138 6.46 -0.26 -1.23
N ILE A 139 5.13 -0.29 -1.33
CA ILE A 139 4.28 0.86 -0.99
C ILE A 139 4.43 1.22 0.50
N ARG A 140 4.48 0.21 1.38
CA ARG A 140 4.76 0.42 2.80
C ARG A 140 6.10 1.11 3.02
N ALA A 141 7.16 0.61 2.36
CA ALA A 141 8.48 1.20 2.45
C ALA A 141 8.57 2.59 1.81
N PHE A 142 7.78 2.88 0.77
CA PHE A 142 7.74 4.19 0.12
C PHE A 142 7.13 5.27 1.03
N PHE A 143 5.99 4.97 1.66
CA PHE A 143 5.29 5.91 2.53
C PHE A 143 5.96 6.08 3.89
N GLY A 144 6.42 4.96 4.47
CA GLY A 144 6.71 4.93 5.91
C GLY A 144 5.49 5.29 6.75
N ILE A 145 5.70 5.38 8.06
CA ILE A 145 4.61 5.68 9.01
C ILE A 145 4.01 7.05 8.72
N GLY A 146 4.85 8.02 8.36
CA GLY A 146 4.47 9.42 8.18
C GLY A 146 4.42 10.19 9.50
N SER A 147 3.93 11.42 9.43
CA SER A 147 3.72 12.32 10.56
C SER A 147 2.42 13.09 10.37
N VAL A 148 1.90 13.67 11.44
CA VAL A 148 0.70 14.52 11.47
C VAL A 148 0.99 15.78 12.28
N ASP A 149 0.34 16.88 11.97
CA ASP A 149 0.60 18.17 12.63
C ASP A 149 -0.66 19.06 12.73
N GLY A 150 -0.61 20.09 13.57
CA GLY A 150 -1.71 21.03 13.77
C GLY A 150 -2.88 20.42 14.55
N VAL A 151 -4.09 20.43 13.96
CA VAL A 151 -5.28 19.83 14.60
C VAL A 151 -5.41 18.38 14.16
N ILE A 152 -5.18 17.46 15.08
CA ILE A 152 -5.07 16.02 14.81
C ILE A 152 -6.27 15.29 15.43
N GLU A 153 -6.93 14.44 14.65
CA GLU A 153 -7.94 13.51 15.13
C GLU A 153 -7.34 12.11 15.28
N ALA A 154 -7.38 11.53 16.48
CA ALA A 154 -6.84 10.19 16.74
C ALA A 154 -7.86 9.26 17.39
N ASP A 155 -7.84 8.00 16.95
CA ASP A 155 -8.72 6.92 17.43
C ASP A 155 -8.15 5.55 17.02
N GLU A 156 -8.73 4.46 17.53
CA GLU A 156 -8.38 3.09 17.16
C GLU A 156 -9.46 2.38 16.35
N VAL A 157 -9.02 1.46 15.50
CA VAL A 157 -9.89 0.48 14.87
C VAL A 157 -9.39 -0.93 15.14
N PHE A 158 -10.33 -1.82 15.48
CA PHE A 158 -10.04 -3.21 15.84
C PHE A 158 -10.47 -4.18 14.76
N PHE A 159 -9.60 -5.14 14.46
CA PHE A 159 -9.92 -6.28 13.58
C PHE A 159 -9.75 -7.59 14.34
N ALA A 160 -10.58 -8.59 14.03
CA ALA A 160 -10.40 -9.92 14.60
C ALA A 160 -9.05 -10.51 14.18
N GLU A 161 -8.30 -11.04 15.14
CA GLU A 161 -7.04 -11.71 14.85
C GLU A 161 -7.28 -12.95 13.97
N SER A 162 -6.53 -13.03 12.87
CA SER A 162 -6.78 -13.95 11.78
C SER A 162 -5.50 -14.67 11.35
N PHE A 163 -5.59 -16.01 11.33
CA PHE A 163 -4.53 -16.91 10.90
C PHE A 163 -4.86 -17.53 9.52
N LYS A 164 -5.51 -16.75 8.66
CA LYS A 164 -5.91 -17.21 7.32
C LYS A 164 -4.70 -17.69 6.52
N GLY A 165 -4.77 -18.90 5.98
CA GLY A 165 -3.68 -19.54 5.25
C GLY A 165 -2.64 -20.25 6.12
N THR A 166 -2.81 -20.28 7.45
CA THR A 166 -1.99 -21.10 8.36
C THR A 166 -2.45 -22.56 8.32
N LYS A 167 -1.49 -23.49 8.26
CA LYS A 167 -1.77 -24.94 8.30
C LYS A 167 -2.33 -25.34 9.68
N PRO A 168 -3.23 -26.34 9.78
CA PRO A 168 -3.79 -26.79 11.05
C PRO A 168 -2.74 -27.14 12.11
N SER A 169 -1.62 -27.77 11.73
CA SER A 169 -0.53 -28.14 12.65
C SER A 169 0.22 -26.95 13.27
N LYS A 170 0.09 -25.75 12.70
CA LYS A 170 0.72 -24.51 13.19
C LYS A 170 -0.31 -23.50 13.74
N MET A 171 -1.55 -23.92 13.93
CA MET A 171 -2.59 -23.04 14.44
C MET A 171 -2.43 -22.83 15.95
N PRO A 172 -2.30 -21.57 16.44
CA PRO A 172 -2.12 -21.30 17.87
C PRO A 172 -3.41 -21.46 18.68
N ARG A 173 -4.54 -21.70 18.01
CA ARG A 173 -5.86 -21.94 18.61
C ARG A 173 -6.73 -22.76 17.66
N LYS A 174 -7.82 -23.32 18.19
CA LYS A 174 -8.86 -23.96 17.36
C LYS A 174 -9.35 -23.03 16.25
N SER A 175 -9.52 -23.58 15.06
CA SER A 175 -10.00 -22.87 13.88
C SER A 175 -11.40 -22.28 14.11
N ARG A 176 -11.62 -21.05 13.64
CA ARG A 176 -12.95 -20.42 13.65
C ARG A 176 -13.71 -20.82 12.39
N LYS A 177 -15.04 -20.92 12.46
CA LYS A 177 -15.88 -21.15 11.28
C LYS A 177 -15.86 -19.95 10.33
N ARG A 178 -15.77 -18.73 10.86
CA ARG A 178 -15.75 -17.48 10.08
C ARG A 178 -14.62 -16.55 10.54
N GLY A 179 -14.03 -15.80 9.60
CA GLY A 179 -12.84 -14.97 9.86
C GLY A 179 -13.03 -13.83 10.88
N LYS A 180 -14.27 -13.35 11.06
CA LYS A 180 -14.61 -12.24 11.97
C LYS A 180 -15.18 -12.68 13.32
N GLN A 181 -15.23 -13.99 13.58
CA GLN A 181 -15.86 -14.51 14.79
C GLN A 181 -14.98 -14.19 16.01
N VAL A 182 -15.45 -13.32 16.90
CA VAL A 182 -14.81 -13.04 18.21
C VAL A 182 -15.74 -13.58 19.29
N LYS A 183 -15.20 -14.33 20.26
CA LYS A 183 -16.04 -14.98 21.30
C LYS A 183 -16.38 -14.04 22.46
N LYS A 184 -15.48 -13.11 22.78
CA LYS A 184 -15.61 -12.20 23.92
C LYS A 184 -16.35 -10.93 23.50
N ARG A 185 -17.24 -10.43 24.37
CA ARG A 185 -17.90 -9.13 24.19
C ARG A 185 -16.90 -8.01 24.50
N GLY A 186 -16.87 -6.97 23.67
CA GLY A 186 -15.93 -5.85 23.81
C GLY A 186 -14.51 -6.17 23.35
N ILE A 187 -13.59 -5.21 23.54
CA ILE A 187 -12.19 -5.34 23.11
C ILE A 187 -11.49 -6.43 23.91
N SER A 188 -10.86 -7.38 23.21
CA SER A 188 -10.12 -8.48 23.83
C SER A 188 -8.87 -8.88 23.03
N ASN A 189 -8.03 -9.74 23.60
CA ASN A 189 -6.82 -10.26 22.95
C ASN A 189 -7.10 -11.14 21.71
N GLU A 190 -8.38 -11.37 21.38
CA GLU A 190 -8.81 -11.98 20.12
C GLU A 190 -8.85 -10.99 18.94
N GLN A 191 -8.50 -9.73 19.18
CA GLN A 191 -8.47 -8.65 18.21
C GLN A 191 -7.08 -8.02 18.17
N VAL A 192 -6.77 -7.42 17.02
CA VAL A 192 -5.62 -6.55 16.85
C VAL A 192 -6.06 -5.10 16.77
N CYS A 193 -5.25 -4.22 17.37
CA CYS A 193 -5.47 -2.80 17.47
C CYS A 193 -4.68 -2.08 16.38
N ILE A 194 -5.39 -1.33 15.54
CA ILE A 194 -4.79 -0.39 14.60
C ILE A 194 -5.00 1.01 15.15
N ALA A 195 -3.92 1.70 15.52
CA ALA A 195 -3.98 3.11 15.89
C ALA A 195 -3.98 3.98 14.64
N THR A 196 -4.76 5.06 14.69
CA THR A 196 -4.89 5.99 13.59
C THR A 196 -4.84 7.43 14.06
N ALA A 197 -4.22 8.28 13.26
CA ALA A 197 -4.25 9.73 13.43
C ALA A 197 -4.35 10.41 12.06
N ILE A 198 -5.19 11.44 11.95
CA ILE A 198 -5.35 12.24 10.74
C ILE A 198 -5.29 13.72 11.09
N ASP A 199 -4.54 14.51 10.33
CA ASP A 199 -4.56 15.97 10.44
C ASP A 199 -5.53 16.62 9.43
N ARG A 200 -5.65 17.95 9.50
CA ARG A 200 -6.53 18.71 8.60
C ARG A 200 -6.01 18.78 7.15
N GLN A 201 -4.73 18.54 6.92
CA GLN A 201 -4.16 18.43 5.58
C GLN A 201 -4.39 17.05 4.95
N GLY A 202 -4.88 16.08 5.72
CA GLY A 202 -5.17 14.72 5.26
C GLY A 202 -4.00 13.75 5.39
N ASN A 203 -2.93 14.12 6.09
CA ASN A 203 -1.87 13.16 6.42
C ASN A 203 -2.44 12.11 7.38
N LEU A 204 -2.17 10.84 7.11
CA LEU A 204 -2.76 9.71 7.84
C LEU A 204 -1.68 8.78 8.38
N ILE A 205 -1.68 8.57 9.69
CA ILE A 205 -1.01 7.45 10.35
C ILE A 205 -2.05 6.32 10.53
N ILE A 206 -1.69 5.09 10.17
CA ILE A 206 -2.55 3.89 10.32
C ILE A 206 -1.69 2.65 10.54
N GLU A 207 -1.47 2.29 11.81
CA GLU A 207 -0.48 1.28 12.18
C GLU A 207 -1.01 0.22 13.13
N LEU A 208 -0.56 -1.03 12.92
CA LEU A 208 -0.78 -2.13 13.84
C LEU A 208 0.10 -1.93 15.07
N ILE A 209 -0.48 -1.73 16.26
CA ILE A 209 0.29 -1.40 17.48
C ILE A 209 0.31 -2.50 18.54
N CYS A 210 -0.79 -3.26 18.70
CA CYS A 210 -0.85 -4.36 19.67
C CYS A 210 -1.98 -5.35 19.40
N LYS A 211 -2.09 -6.35 20.28
CA LYS A 211 -3.27 -7.22 20.41
C LYS A 211 -4.09 -6.77 21.62
N GLY A 212 -5.40 -6.77 21.50
CA GLY A 212 -6.28 -6.30 22.58
C GLY A 212 -6.24 -4.80 22.74
N ARG A 213 -6.41 -4.32 23.98
CA ARG A 213 -6.43 -2.89 24.29
C ARG A 213 -5.02 -2.30 24.28
N MET A 214 -4.87 -1.13 23.69
CA MET A 214 -3.63 -0.36 23.74
C MET A 214 -3.43 0.34 25.09
N THR A 215 -2.17 0.54 25.46
CA THR A 215 -1.74 1.37 26.58
C THR A 215 -1.09 2.66 26.05
N HIS A 216 -0.74 3.58 26.94
CA HIS A 216 -0.03 4.80 26.56
C HIS A 216 1.35 4.48 25.92
N LYS A 217 2.01 3.38 26.32
CA LYS A 217 3.33 3.00 25.80
C LYS A 217 3.30 2.67 24.31
N GLU A 218 2.23 2.04 23.82
CA GLU A 218 2.07 1.79 22.39
C GLU A 218 1.79 3.07 21.60
N LEU A 219 1.05 4.02 22.19
CA LEU A 219 0.82 5.34 21.57
C LEU A 219 2.12 6.15 21.51
N GLU A 220 2.89 6.16 22.59
CA GLU A 220 4.21 6.78 22.65
C GLU A 220 5.14 6.18 21.60
N ARG A 221 5.26 4.86 21.52
CA ARG A 221 6.10 4.18 20.50
C ARG A 221 5.71 4.58 19.07
N LEU A 222 4.42 4.70 18.80
CA LEU A 222 3.90 5.09 17.49
C LEU A 222 4.07 6.59 17.19
N TYR A 223 3.78 7.47 18.13
CA TYR A 223 3.67 8.90 17.85
C TYR A 223 4.92 9.70 18.20
N ASN A 224 5.88 9.13 18.94
CA ASN A 224 7.14 9.79 19.24
C ASN A 224 7.89 10.18 17.96
N GLY A 225 8.21 11.48 17.82
CA GLY A 225 8.82 12.08 16.64
C GLY A 225 7.93 12.11 15.39
N ARG A 226 6.61 11.91 15.53
CA ARG A 226 5.65 11.85 14.41
C ARG A 226 4.41 12.73 14.60
N ILE A 227 4.29 13.42 15.73
CA ILE A 227 3.30 14.47 15.99
C ILE A 227 4.07 15.78 16.16
N GLY A 228 3.60 16.87 15.55
CA GLY A 228 4.22 18.18 15.73
C GLY A 228 4.04 18.71 17.16
N ASP A 229 5.09 19.32 17.71
CA ASP A 229 5.20 19.65 19.14
C ASP A 229 4.11 20.60 19.66
N THR A 230 3.54 21.44 18.80
CA THR A 230 2.47 22.40 19.13
C THR A 230 1.09 21.95 18.66
N SER A 231 0.91 20.65 18.43
CA SER A 231 -0.33 20.10 17.91
C SER A 231 -1.44 20.03 18.96
N ILE A 232 -2.69 20.11 18.47
CA ILE A 232 -3.90 19.92 19.27
C ILE A 232 -4.47 18.54 18.96
N LEU A 233 -4.45 17.66 19.95
CA LEU A 233 -4.97 16.31 19.85
C LEU A 233 -6.48 16.28 20.16
N CYS A 234 -7.27 15.77 19.22
CA CYS A 234 -8.70 15.55 19.35
C CYS A 234 -8.96 14.04 19.42
N THR A 235 -9.38 13.54 20.58
CA THR A 235 -9.71 12.12 20.75
C THR A 235 -11.06 11.95 21.45
N ASP A 236 -11.50 10.69 21.51
CA ASP A 236 -12.57 10.29 22.41
C ASP A 236 -12.11 10.33 23.89
N SER A 237 -12.95 9.82 24.78
CA SER A 237 -12.69 9.84 26.22
C SER A 237 -11.74 8.74 26.73
N HIS A 238 -11.05 7.97 25.89
CA HIS A 238 -10.18 6.88 26.34
C HIS A 238 -8.98 7.38 27.18
N LYS A 239 -8.70 6.71 28.31
CA LYS A 239 -7.68 7.15 29.29
C LYS A 239 -6.26 7.16 28.74
N SER A 240 -5.92 6.22 27.84
CA SER A 240 -4.58 6.16 27.24
C SER A 240 -4.20 7.43 26.48
N TYR A 241 -5.16 8.08 25.80
CA TYR A 241 -4.91 9.35 25.11
C TYR A 241 -4.70 10.52 26.05
N VAL A 242 -5.35 10.52 27.22
CA VAL A 242 -5.16 11.55 28.24
C VAL A 242 -3.73 11.51 28.77
N GLN A 243 -3.25 10.31 29.12
CA GLN A 243 -1.88 10.13 29.60
C GLN A 243 -0.88 10.49 28.50
N PHE A 244 -1.10 10.00 27.27
CA PHE A 244 -0.25 10.31 26.13
C PHE A 244 -0.14 11.83 25.86
N ALA A 245 -1.27 12.55 25.85
CA ALA A 245 -1.24 13.99 25.62
C ALA A 245 -0.50 14.75 26.73
N HIS A 246 -0.65 14.32 27.98
CA HIS A 246 0.10 14.86 29.10
C HIS A 246 1.61 14.64 28.95
N ASP A 247 2.03 13.40 28.66
CA ASP A 247 3.45 13.04 28.55
C ASP A 247 4.16 13.75 27.39
N PHE A 248 3.41 14.04 26.31
CA PHE A 248 3.91 14.78 25.15
C PHE A 248 3.64 16.29 25.20
N SER A 249 3.10 16.80 26.32
CA SER A 249 2.76 18.22 26.47
C SER A 249 1.85 18.79 25.36
N LEU A 250 0.95 17.96 24.83
CA LEU A 250 0.01 18.34 23.76
C LEU A 250 -1.27 18.94 24.34
N GLU A 251 -1.83 19.93 23.64
CA GLU A 251 -3.17 20.40 23.97
C GLU A 251 -4.19 19.30 23.64
N HIS A 252 -4.99 18.87 24.62
CA HIS A 252 -5.95 17.78 24.45
C HIS A 252 -7.40 18.28 24.46
N LYS A 253 -8.10 18.12 23.33
CA LYS A 253 -9.54 18.36 23.20
C LYS A 253 -10.31 17.04 23.21
N ARG A 254 -11.02 16.79 24.32
CA ARG A 254 -11.83 15.57 24.49
C ARG A 254 -13.24 15.81 24.01
N ILE A 255 -13.64 15.13 22.94
CA ILE A 255 -15.02 15.20 22.46
C ILE A 255 -15.90 14.35 23.38
N LYS A 256 -16.77 15.02 24.15
CA LYS A 256 -17.68 14.35 25.08
C LYS A 256 -18.64 13.42 24.34
N ARG A 257 -18.94 12.25 24.93
CA ARG A 257 -19.92 11.30 24.40
C ARG A 257 -21.26 11.99 24.16
N GLY A 258 -21.82 11.86 22.95
CA GLY A 258 -23.08 12.50 22.55
C GLY A 258 -22.93 13.92 21.99
N LYS A 259 -21.75 14.54 22.05
CA LYS A 259 -21.44 15.77 21.31
C LYS A 259 -20.64 15.43 20.05
N HIS A 260 -20.96 16.10 18.94
CA HIS A 260 -20.33 15.85 17.64
C HIS A 260 -19.14 16.76 17.34
N LYS A 261 -19.03 17.91 18.03
CA LYS A 261 -17.95 18.90 17.90
C LYS A 261 -17.88 19.83 19.12
N GLU A 262 -16.75 20.46 19.32
CA GLU A 262 -16.53 21.59 20.23
C GLU A 262 -15.81 22.70 19.45
N GLY A 263 -16.52 23.74 19.04
CA GLY A 263 -16.00 24.73 18.10
C GLY A 263 -15.54 24.08 16.79
N ILE A 264 -14.26 24.25 16.45
CA ILE A 264 -13.61 23.63 15.28
C ILE A 264 -13.10 22.21 15.56
N TYR A 265 -13.12 21.74 16.80
CA TYR A 265 -12.56 20.44 17.20
C TYR A 265 -13.61 19.33 17.08
N HIS A 266 -13.26 18.23 16.42
CA HIS A 266 -14.12 17.07 16.24
C HIS A 266 -13.31 15.83 15.86
N ILE A 267 -13.93 14.66 15.85
CA ILE A 267 -13.33 13.38 15.44
C ILE A 267 -14.03 12.77 14.19
N GLN A 268 -14.70 13.62 13.40
CA GLN A 268 -15.55 13.16 12.29
C GLN A 268 -14.73 12.63 11.10
N HIS A 269 -13.56 13.20 10.81
CA HIS A 269 -12.72 12.74 9.70
C HIS A 269 -12.17 11.35 10.00
N ILE A 270 -11.65 11.12 11.20
CA ILE A 270 -11.12 9.80 11.57
C ILE A 270 -12.23 8.73 11.61
N ASN A 271 -13.43 9.09 12.07
CA ASN A 271 -14.60 8.21 12.02
C ASN A 271 -15.00 7.86 10.58
N ALA A 272 -14.92 8.82 9.65
CA ALA A 272 -15.18 8.58 8.23
C ALA A 272 -14.13 7.62 7.64
N VAL A 273 -12.84 7.83 7.93
CA VAL A 273 -11.74 6.94 7.54
C VAL A 273 -11.98 5.52 8.04
N HIS A 274 -12.37 5.34 9.30
CA HIS A 274 -12.67 4.02 9.87
C HIS A 274 -13.87 3.34 9.20
N SER A 275 -14.92 4.10 8.89
CA SER A 275 -16.10 3.60 8.18
C SER A 275 -15.74 3.11 6.79
N LYS A 276 -14.99 3.92 6.02
CA LYS A 276 -14.46 3.55 4.70
C LYS A 276 -13.56 2.32 4.79
N LEU A 277 -12.62 2.28 5.74
CA LEU A 277 -11.71 1.15 5.95
C LEU A 277 -12.47 -0.15 6.22
N LYS A 278 -13.45 -0.13 7.13
CA LYS A 278 -14.26 -1.32 7.44
C LYS A 278 -15.03 -1.82 6.22
N LYS A 279 -15.66 -0.91 5.47
CA LYS A 279 -16.35 -1.25 4.20
C LYS A 279 -15.38 -1.84 3.18
N TRP A 280 -14.22 -1.21 3.01
CA TRP A 280 -13.16 -1.64 2.10
C TRP A 280 -12.62 -3.04 2.44
N MET A 281 -12.34 -3.29 3.72
CA MET A 281 -11.83 -4.56 4.24
C MET A 281 -12.82 -5.73 4.09
N ASN A 282 -14.14 -5.46 4.07
CA ASN A 282 -15.16 -6.49 3.93
C ASN A 282 -15.00 -7.31 2.65
N ARG A 283 -14.50 -6.69 1.58
CA ARG A 283 -14.32 -7.30 0.26
C ARG A 283 -13.33 -8.48 0.25
N PHE A 284 -12.46 -8.56 1.25
CA PHE A 284 -11.44 -9.63 1.34
C PHE A 284 -11.86 -10.82 2.20
N ASN A 285 -13.02 -10.76 2.85
CA ASN A 285 -13.51 -11.81 3.76
C ASN A 285 -12.45 -12.21 4.81
N GLY A 286 -11.84 -11.19 5.41
CA GLY A 286 -10.73 -11.34 6.36
C GLY A 286 -9.37 -11.47 5.68
N VAL A 287 -8.38 -10.82 6.29
CA VAL A 287 -6.95 -10.87 5.91
C VAL A 287 -6.20 -11.52 7.07
N ALA A 288 -5.10 -12.23 6.81
CA ALA A 288 -4.27 -12.76 7.90
C ALA A 288 -3.58 -11.60 8.62
N THR A 289 -3.50 -11.64 9.95
CA THR A 289 -2.89 -10.57 10.75
C THR A 289 -1.47 -10.24 10.31
N LYS A 290 -0.69 -11.25 9.88
CA LYS A 290 0.67 -11.03 9.34
C LYS A 290 0.76 -10.15 8.09
N TYR A 291 -0.36 -9.89 7.43
CA TYR A 291 -0.45 -9.00 6.27
C TYR A 291 -1.28 -7.73 6.54
N ILE A 292 -1.80 -7.55 7.76
CA ILE A 292 -2.75 -6.46 8.00
C ILE A 292 -2.11 -5.09 7.76
N SER A 293 -0.85 -4.88 8.16
CA SER A 293 -0.12 -3.64 7.91
C SER A 293 -0.01 -3.35 6.40
N ASN A 294 0.27 -4.36 5.57
CA ASN A 294 0.29 -4.18 4.11
C ASN A 294 -1.06 -3.69 3.56
N TYR A 295 -2.17 -4.15 4.14
CA TYR A 295 -3.50 -3.71 3.75
C TYR A 295 -3.84 -2.31 4.30
N MET A 296 -3.33 -1.94 5.47
CA MET A 296 -3.46 -0.58 5.99
C MET A 296 -2.79 0.42 5.06
N TYR A 297 -1.59 0.10 4.56
CA TYR A 297 -0.89 0.94 3.59
C TYR A 297 -1.53 0.95 2.21
N TRP A 298 -2.14 -0.16 1.78
CA TRP A 298 -2.95 -0.16 0.56
C TRP A 298 -4.15 0.78 0.69
N PHE A 299 -4.84 0.75 1.83
CA PHE A 299 -5.97 1.62 2.10
C PHE A 299 -5.53 3.09 2.23
N LYS A 300 -4.46 3.37 3.00
CA LYS A 300 -3.85 4.71 3.11
C LYS A 300 -3.55 5.29 1.73
N TRP A 301 -2.95 4.50 0.85
CA TRP A 301 -2.68 4.91 -0.51
C TRP A 301 -3.96 5.31 -1.26
N LEU A 302 -5.02 4.50 -1.16
CA LEU A 302 -6.29 4.78 -1.84
C LEU A 302 -6.99 6.04 -1.32
N GLU A 303 -6.91 6.32 -0.01
CA GLU A 303 -7.47 7.55 0.56
C GLU A 303 -6.69 8.78 0.10
N LEU A 304 -5.35 8.75 0.15
CA LEU A 304 -4.51 9.89 -0.22
C LEU A 304 -4.65 10.30 -1.69
N PHE A 305 -4.89 9.33 -2.57
CA PHE A 305 -5.08 9.58 -4.00
C PHE A 305 -6.54 9.45 -4.44
N GLU A 306 -7.54 9.49 -3.54
CA GLU A 306 -8.94 9.20 -3.88
C GLU A 306 -9.47 10.02 -5.06
N ASN A 307 -9.06 11.29 -5.16
CA ASN A 307 -9.51 12.24 -6.19
C ASN A 307 -8.72 12.18 -7.50
N ASP A 308 -7.63 11.40 -7.56
CA ASP A 308 -6.83 11.27 -8.78
C ASP A 308 -7.57 10.48 -9.86
N LYS A 309 -7.35 10.88 -11.12
CA LYS A 309 -7.80 10.11 -12.30
C LYS A 309 -7.20 8.71 -12.28
N GLU A 310 -7.96 7.70 -12.72
CA GLU A 310 -7.52 6.29 -12.65
C GLU A 310 -6.18 6.04 -13.36
N ALA A 311 -5.96 6.64 -14.54
CA ALA A 311 -4.69 6.51 -15.26
C ALA A 311 -3.49 7.06 -14.44
N VAL A 312 -3.69 8.18 -13.74
CA VAL A 312 -2.67 8.79 -12.87
C VAL A 312 -2.43 7.90 -11.66
N LYS A 313 -3.49 7.37 -11.03
CA LYS A 313 -3.39 6.40 -9.92
C LYS A 313 -2.54 5.20 -10.30
N VAL A 314 -2.85 4.55 -11.42
CA VAL A 314 -2.15 3.34 -11.88
C VAL A 314 -0.67 3.63 -12.11
N LYS A 315 -0.35 4.74 -12.78
CA LYS A 315 1.02 5.19 -12.99
C LYS A 315 1.75 5.44 -11.67
N ASN A 316 1.18 6.30 -10.81
CA ASN A 316 1.78 6.69 -9.52
C ASN A 316 2.01 5.47 -8.63
N PHE A 317 1.02 4.56 -8.53
CA PHE A 317 1.15 3.33 -7.75
C PHE A 317 2.33 2.47 -8.24
N MET A 318 2.48 2.35 -9.57
CA MET A 318 3.57 1.61 -10.18
C MET A 318 4.93 2.29 -10.03
N VAL A 319 5.00 3.62 -10.12
CA VAL A 319 6.24 4.37 -9.84
C VAL A 319 6.64 4.16 -8.38
N GLN A 320 5.76 4.46 -7.43
CA GLN A 320 6.06 4.43 -5.99
C GLN A 320 6.48 3.02 -5.51
N CYS A 321 5.80 1.96 -5.95
CA CYS A 321 6.20 0.59 -5.61
C CYS A 321 7.51 0.15 -6.29
N ASN A 322 7.99 0.86 -7.31
CA ASN A 322 9.27 0.58 -7.94
C ASN A 322 10.42 1.49 -7.48
N VAL A 323 10.12 2.66 -6.93
CA VAL A 323 11.11 3.53 -6.30
C VAL A 323 11.63 2.93 -5.00
N ALA A 324 10.74 2.45 -4.13
CA ALA A 324 11.12 1.85 -2.86
C ALA A 324 11.99 0.59 -3.04
N ARG A 325 12.92 0.39 -2.11
CA ARG A 325 13.83 -0.77 -2.05
C ARG A 325 13.35 -1.75 -0.98
N ALA A 326 12.32 -2.53 -1.30
CA ALA A 326 11.76 -3.55 -0.40
C ALA A 326 11.58 -4.88 -1.15
N TYR A 327 12.69 -5.56 -1.42
CA TYR A 327 12.64 -6.84 -2.11
C TYR A 327 12.22 -7.96 -1.18
N THR A 328 11.14 -8.65 -1.54
CA THR A 328 10.64 -9.81 -0.80
C THR A 328 10.65 -11.05 -1.69
N LYS A 329 11.24 -12.13 -1.19
CA LYS A 329 11.27 -13.45 -1.82
C LYS A 329 10.03 -14.25 -1.42
N THR A 330 9.76 -15.29 -2.20
CA THR A 330 8.62 -16.19 -1.94
C THR A 330 8.71 -16.89 -0.58
N VAL A 331 9.92 -17.20 -0.11
CA VAL A 331 10.16 -17.85 1.18
C VAL A 331 9.78 -16.95 2.35
N ASP A 332 10.09 -15.64 2.26
CA ASP A 332 9.80 -14.65 3.29
C ASP A 332 8.29 -14.56 3.62
N PHE A 333 7.39 -14.83 2.67
CA PHE A 333 5.94 -14.83 2.93
C PHE A 333 5.48 -16.00 3.82
N LYS A 334 6.22 -17.11 3.81
CA LYS A 334 5.91 -18.28 4.66
C LYS A 334 6.24 -17.99 6.11
N GLU A 335 7.35 -17.30 6.34
CA GLU A 335 7.92 -16.98 7.66
C GLU A 335 7.49 -15.61 8.20
N ARG A 336 6.68 -14.86 7.42
CA ARG A 336 6.22 -13.54 7.83
C ARG A 336 5.41 -13.59 9.13
N GLU A 337 5.81 -12.73 10.05
CA GLU A 337 5.07 -12.41 11.28
C GLU A 337 4.40 -11.02 11.19
N PRO A 338 3.37 -10.74 12.01
CA PRO A 338 2.81 -9.40 12.14
C PRO A 338 3.86 -8.40 12.62
N VAL A 339 3.88 -7.21 12.01
CA VAL A 339 4.76 -6.11 12.41
C VAL A 339 3.95 -5.16 13.28
N PHE A 340 4.21 -5.22 14.59
CA PHE A 340 3.68 -4.25 15.55
C PHE A 340 4.65 -3.07 15.62
N VAL A 341 4.17 -1.88 15.25
CA VAL A 341 4.94 -0.63 15.29
C VAL A 341 5.05 -0.13 16.71
#